data_AF-H0WKS6-F1
#
_entry.id   AF-H0WKS6-F1
#
_cell.length_a   1.000
_cell.length_b   1.000
_cell.length_c   1.000
_cell.angle_alpha   90.00
_cell.angle_beta   90.00
_cell.angle_gamma   90.00
#
_symmetry.space_group_name_H-M   'P 1'
#
loop_
_entity.id
_entity.type
_entity.pdbx_description
1 polymer ?
#
loop_
_entity_poly.entity_id
_entity_poly.type
_entity_poly.pdbx_seq_one_letter_code
_entity_poly.pdbx_strand_id
1 'polypeptide(L)'
;MFSPITEQLRYLLKKADDFQSYLLYSRDRVQKEQLAKAMPTFLQMCEPYFLYLEAAARSIPPIYGALQELVRKGLLEISQQLTLRLEQLVLMYASFGFVNLEETDPLSISCFFCGRFSISPSHEVSIFRYCAPAAYTASRFPRYLYKKMRWNLETIPGPSGRGQDSHVEYFFCCSAITSHSRGGTPEGLSVPAPAPPPRILCPQPPGDYQQLLTIGFEEPSHILATDLLVQILTGQAGPARPPSTAGPAAWAAQGS
;
A
#
# COMPACT_ATOMS: atom_id res chain seq x y z
N MET A 1 25.61 5.11 -14.95
CA MET A 1 24.46 5.85 -15.49
C MET A 1 23.67 6.56 -14.38
N PHE A 2 23.39 5.92 -13.25
CA PHE A 2 22.59 6.50 -12.16
C PHE A 2 23.36 7.28 -11.08
N SER A 3 24.59 7.76 -11.31
CA SER A 3 25.45 8.29 -10.22
C SER A 3 24.73 9.27 -9.27
N PRO A 4 24.13 10.39 -9.75
CA PRO A 4 23.47 11.35 -8.85
C PRO A 4 22.24 10.75 -8.14
N ILE A 5 21.48 9.91 -8.84
CA ILE A 5 20.29 9.24 -8.29
C ILE A 5 20.71 8.27 -7.18
N THR A 6 21.74 7.45 -7.42
CA THR A 6 22.26 6.51 -6.43
C THR A 6 22.97 7.20 -5.27
N GLU A 7 23.60 8.35 -5.48
CA GLU A 7 24.17 9.18 -4.42
C GLU A 7 23.08 9.72 -3.50
N GLN A 8 21.99 10.22 -4.07
CA GLN A 8 20.82 10.66 -3.29
C GLN A 8 20.21 9.50 -2.50
N LEU A 9 20.09 8.31 -3.10
CA LEU A 9 19.65 7.12 -2.36
C LEU A 9 20.58 6.81 -1.19
N ARG A 10 21.89 6.77 -1.41
CA ARG A 10 22.88 6.50 -0.35
C ARG A 10 22.78 7.54 0.77
N TYR A 11 22.58 8.81 0.44
CA TYR A 11 22.36 9.86 1.42
C TYR A 11 21.12 9.60 2.27
N LEU A 12 19.97 9.28 1.65
CA LEU A 12 18.71 9.01 2.34
C LEU A 12 18.80 7.74 3.20
N LEU A 13 19.41 6.67 2.69
CA LEU A 13 19.64 5.44 3.45
C LEU A 13 20.55 5.69 4.64
N LYS A 14 21.64 6.43 4.45
CA LYS A 14 22.53 6.81 5.57
C LYS A 14 21.78 7.64 6.62
N LYS A 15 20.94 8.59 6.20
CA LYS A 15 20.08 9.33 7.13
C LYS A 15 19.14 8.42 7.92
N ALA A 16 18.53 7.43 7.27
CA ALA A 16 17.70 6.43 7.94
C ALA A 16 18.51 5.61 8.97
N ASP A 17 19.76 5.25 8.65
CA ASP A 17 20.67 4.55 9.56
C ASP A 17 21.08 5.42 10.75
N ASP A 18 21.32 6.72 10.52
CA ASP A 18 21.61 7.69 11.58
C ASP A 18 20.41 7.83 12.53
N PHE A 19 19.18 7.91 11.99
CA PHE A 19 17.96 7.91 12.79
C PHE A 19 17.79 6.62 13.60
N GLN A 20 18.03 5.47 12.99
CA GLN A 20 17.98 4.20 13.69
C GLN A 20 19.00 4.14 14.83
N SER A 21 20.24 4.57 14.58
CA SER A 21 21.29 4.60 15.58
C SER A 21 20.92 5.52 16.74
N TYR A 22 20.43 6.72 16.43
CA TYR A 22 20.00 7.67 17.45
C TYR A 22 18.87 7.12 18.33
N LEU A 23 17.89 6.42 17.74
CA LEU A 23 16.83 5.76 18.50
C LEU A 23 17.36 4.74 19.51
N LEU A 24 18.30 3.89 19.08
CA LEU A 24 18.82 2.80 19.91
C LEU A 24 19.70 3.30 21.06
N TYR A 25 20.36 4.45 20.91
CA TYR A 25 21.30 4.99 21.89
C TYR A 25 20.75 6.18 22.70
N SER A 26 19.59 6.73 22.34
CA SER A 26 18.91 7.83 23.04
C SER A 26 18.37 7.39 24.42
N ARG A 27 18.65 8.15 25.48
CA ARG A 27 18.21 7.87 26.88
C ARG A 27 17.30 8.94 27.49
N ASP A 28 17.10 10.09 26.83
CA ASP A 28 16.41 11.25 27.42
C ASP A 28 14.93 11.34 26.98
N ARG A 29 14.06 11.84 27.88
CA ARG A 29 12.64 12.13 27.59
C ARG A 29 12.46 13.30 26.63
N VAL A 30 13.33 14.32 26.68
CA VAL A 30 13.26 15.49 25.78
C VAL A 30 13.53 15.09 24.32
N GLN A 31 14.32 14.04 24.10
CA GLN A 31 14.61 13.49 22.78
C GLN A 31 13.37 12.82 22.16
N LYS A 32 12.41 12.35 22.97
CA LYS A 32 11.22 11.64 22.48
C LYS A 32 10.32 12.49 21.61
N GLU A 33 10.03 13.73 22.01
CA GLU A 33 9.18 14.64 21.23
C GLU A 33 9.87 15.08 19.95
N GLN A 34 11.19 15.31 20.00
CA GLN A 34 11.97 15.63 18.82
C GLN A 34 11.98 14.46 17.83
N LEU A 35 12.12 13.23 18.33
CA LEU A 35 12.06 12.02 17.52
C LEU A 35 10.67 11.79 16.91
N ALA A 36 9.61 12.01 17.68
CA ALA A 36 8.23 11.94 17.18
C ALA A 36 7.98 12.91 16.01
N LYS A 37 8.57 14.11 16.04
CA LYS A 37 8.48 15.11 14.95
C LYS A 37 9.46 14.83 13.80
N ALA A 38 10.61 14.25 14.10
CA ALA A 38 11.65 14.00 13.11
C ALA A 38 11.22 12.97 12.07
N MET A 39 10.47 11.92 12.47
CA MET A 39 10.04 10.87 11.55
C MET A 39 9.08 11.37 10.45
N PRO A 40 7.96 12.06 10.75
CA PRO A 40 7.12 12.70 9.71
C PRO A 40 7.92 13.64 8.80
N THR A 41 8.81 14.45 9.39
CA THR A 41 9.64 15.39 8.62
C THR A 41 10.57 14.64 7.67
N PHE A 42 11.16 13.53 8.11
CA PHE A 42 12.04 12.73 7.26
C PHE A 42 11.29 12.05 6.11
N LEU A 43 10.06 11.56 6.35
CA LEU A 43 9.20 11.04 5.28
C LEU A 43 8.91 12.12 4.24
N GLN A 44 8.54 13.33 4.67
CA GLN A 44 8.31 14.47 3.79
C GLN A 44 9.56 14.83 2.96
N MET A 45 10.75 14.77 3.56
CA MET A 45 12.00 15.01 2.83
C MET A 45 12.29 13.95 1.74
N CYS A 46 11.75 12.73 1.88
CA CYS A 46 11.88 11.68 0.86
C CYS A 46 10.89 11.85 -0.31
N GLU A 47 9.78 12.56 -0.12
CA GLU A 47 8.70 12.68 -1.13
C GLU A 47 9.16 13.19 -2.50
N PRO A 48 10.01 14.24 -2.61
CA PRO A 48 10.47 14.71 -3.93
C PRO A 48 11.29 13.66 -4.68
N TYR A 49 12.03 12.84 -3.94
CA TYR A 49 12.84 11.77 -4.52
C TYR A 49 11.95 10.63 -5.03
N PHE A 50 10.95 10.22 -4.24
CA PHE A 50 9.93 9.28 -4.71
C PHE A 50 9.19 9.78 -5.94
N LEU A 51 8.75 11.04 -5.92
CA LEU A 51 8.08 11.67 -7.05
C LEU A 51 8.93 11.57 -8.32
N TYR A 52 10.21 11.91 -8.23
CA TYR A 52 11.13 11.80 -9.37
C TYR A 52 11.27 10.37 -9.89
N LEU A 53 11.52 9.39 -9.01
CA LEU A 53 11.73 7.99 -9.40
C LEU A 53 10.49 7.41 -10.08
N GLU A 54 9.33 7.61 -9.47
CA GLU A 54 8.05 7.08 -9.93
C GLU A 54 7.60 7.76 -11.23
N ALA A 55 7.68 9.09 -11.30
CA ALA A 55 7.31 9.82 -12.50
C ALA A 55 8.24 9.48 -13.68
N ALA A 56 9.55 9.41 -13.46
CA ALA A 56 10.52 9.08 -14.51
C ALA A 56 10.41 7.63 -15.00
N ALA A 57 9.96 6.71 -14.14
CA ALA A 57 9.82 5.31 -14.50
C ALA A 57 8.47 5.00 -15.17
N ARG A 58 7.38 5.68 -14.80
CA ARG A 58 6.01 5.26 -15.16
C ARG A 58 5.21 6.25 -16.00
N SER A 59 5.62 7.52 -16.11
CA SER A 59 4.82 8.52 -16.82
C SER A 59 4.85 8.33 -18.35
N ILE A 60 3.76 8.74 -19.01
CA ILE A 60 3.60 8.69 -20.47
C ILE A 60 4.44 9.78 -21.19
N PRO A 61 4.93 9.48 -22.42
CA PRO A 61 4.82 8.20 -23.12
C PRO A 61 5.81 7.17 -22.57
N PRO A 62 5.37 5.91 -22.38
CA PRO A 62 6.29 4.84 -22.03
C PRO A 62 7.28 4.70 -23.17
N ILE A 63 8.56 4.93 -22.87
CA ILE A 63 9.58 4.92 -23.91
C ILE A 63 9.99 3.47 -24.19
N TYR A 64 9.73 3.02 -25.41
CA TYR A 64 9.99 1.64 -25.83
C TYR A 64 11.47 1.43 -26.18
N GLY A 65 12.13 0.52 -25.46
CA GLY A 65 13.49 0.07 -25.78
C GLY A 65 14.13 -0.74 -24.65
N ALA A 66 15.00 -1.69 -24.99
CA ALA A 66 15.66 -2.55 -23.99
C ALA A 66 16.47 -1.75 -22.95
N LEU A 67 17.14 -0.68 -23.38
CA LEU A 67 17.90 0.20 -22.48
C LEU A 67 16.98 1.00 -21.56
N GLN A 68 15.84 1.47 -22.06
CA GLN A 68 14.88 2.23 -21.26
C GLN A 68 14.15 1.36 -20.26
N GLU A 69 13.84 0.11 -20.61
CA GLU A 69 13.27 -0.86 -19.68
C GLU A 69 14.25 -1.20 -18.55
N LEU A 70 15.55 -1.31 -18.86
CA LEU A 70 16.59 -1.46 -17.84
C LEU A 70 16.69 -0.22 -16.94
N VAL A 71 16.55 0.98 -17.51
CA VAL A 71 16.54 2.23 -16.73
C VAL A 71 15.31 2.29 -15.83
N ARG A 72 14.12 2.01 -16.37
CA ARG A 72 12.86 1.93 -15.64
C ARG A 72 13.00 0.98 -14.46
N LYS A 73 13.41 -0.26 -14.70
CA LYS A 73 13.60 -1.27 -13.66
C LYS A 73 14.56 -0.78 -12.57
N GLY A 74 15.69 -0.18 -12.95
CA GLY A 74 16.65 0.36 -11.98
C GLY A 74 16.07 1.48 -11.10
N LEU A 75 15.29 2.40 -11.66
CA LEU A 75 14.63 3.46 -10.89
C LEU A 75 13.60 2.89 -9.89
N LEU A 76 12.85 1.86 -10.32
CA LEU A 76 11.85 1.22 -9.49
C LEU A 76 12.45 0.38 -8.37
N GLU A 77 13.55 -0.31 -8.63
CA GLU A 77 14.34 -1.01 -7.61
C GLU A 77 14.87 -0.04 -6.55
N ILE A 78 15.35 1.13 -6.97
CA ILE A 78 15.78 2.21 -6.06
C ILE A 78 14.61 2.71 -5.21
N SER A 79 13.44 2.93 -5.81
CA SER A 79 12.19 3.30 -5.10
C SER A 79 11.83 2.22 -4.06
N GLN A 80 11.98 0.93 -4.41
CA GLN A 80 11.69 -0.20 -3.52
C GLN A 80 12.64 -0.30 -2.35
N GLN A 81 13.92 -0.11 -2.60
CA GLN A 81 14.90 -0.12 -1.53
C GLN A 81 14.60 0.97 -0.49
N LEU A 82 14.28 2.19 -0.92
CA LEU A 82 13.95 3.28 -0.01
C LEU A 82 12.63 3.01 0.73
N THR A 83 11.59 2.56 0.03
CA THR A 83 10.28 2.24 0.62
C THR A 83 10.40 1.23 1.75
N LEU A 84 11.11 0.12 1.52
CA LEU A 84 11.32 -0.92 2.53
C LEU A 84 12.11 -0.40 3.73
N ARG A 85 13.13 0.43 3.50
CA ARG A 85 13.93 1.01 4.59
C ARG A 85 13.10 1.96 5.46
N LEU A 86 12.27 2.80 4.84
CA LEU A 86 11.39 3.73 5.56
C LEU A 86 10.29 2.99 6.34
N GLU A 87 9.69 1.95 5.76
CA GLU A 87 8.70 1.12 6.45
C GLU A 87 9.31 0.49 7.72
N GLN A 88 10.49 -0.11 7.62
CA GLN A 88 11.22 -0.66 8.77
C GLN A 88 11.50 0.41 9.84
N LEU A 89 11.94 1.59 9.42
CA LEU A 89 12.24 2.68 10.32
C LEU A 89 10.97 3.14 11.05
N VAL A 90 9.87 3.38 10.34
CA VAL A 90 8.58 3.79 10.94
C VAL A 90 8.06 2.75 11.93
N LEU A 91 8.10 1.46 11.56
CA LEU A 91 7.73 0.35 12.45
C LEU A 91 8.57 0.34 13.73
N MET A 92 9.87 0.62 13.61
CA MET A 92 10.74 0.71 14.76
C MET A 92 10.37 1.92 15.64
N TYR A 93 10.18 3.12 15.07
CA TYR A 93 9.68 4.29 15.82
C TYR A 93 8.36 3.99 16.56
N ALA A 94 7.43 3.27 15.92
CA ALA A 94 6.17 2.87 16.52
C ALA A 94 6.37 1.89 17.68
N SER A 95 7.30 0.94 17.55
CA SER A 95 7.62 -0.02 18.61
C SER A 95 8.18 0.64 19.89
N PHE A 96 8.85 1.78 19.76
CA PHE A 96 9.31 2.59 20.90
C PHE A 96 8.24 3.58 21.41
N GLY A 97 7.07 3.62 20.78
CA GLY A 97 5.95 4.50 21.12
C GLY A 97 6.15 5.95 20.71
N PHE A 98 7.01 6.24 19.72
CA PHE A 98 7.24 7.60 19.23
C PHE A 98 6.22 8.07 18.20
N VAL A 99 5.65 7.13 17.45
CA VAL A 99 4.65 7.43 16.41
C VAL A 99 3.47 6.48 16.56
N ASN A 100 2.27 6.98 16.30
CA ASN A 100 1.06 6.18 16.22
C ASN A 100 0.86 5.70 14.77
N LEU A 101 0.40 4.47 14.57
CA LEU A 101 0.08 3.91 13.25
C LEU A 101 -1.43 3.67 13.06
N GLU A 102 -2.27 4.01 14.04
CA GLU A 102 -3.73 3.84 13.96
C GLU A 102 -4.35 4.82 12.94
N GLU A 103 -4.95 4.29 11.87
CA GLU A 103 -5.58 5.10 10.80
C GLU A 103 -6.69 6.04 11.30
N THR A 104 -7.32 5.74 12.44
CA THR A 104 -8.35 6.59 13.05
C THR A 104 -7.79 7.85 13.73
N ASP A 105 -6.48 7.91 13.99
CA ASP A 105 -5.82 9.06 14.59
C ASP A 105 -5.29 10.00 13.49
N PRO A 106 -5.74 11.27 13.44
CA PRO A 106 -5.27 12.25 12.44
C PRO A 106 -3.79 12.61 12.59
N LEU A 107 -3.16 12.32 13.73
CA LEU A 107 -1.73 12.53 13.96
C LEU A 107 -0.88 11.28 13.68
N SER A 108 -1.51 10.19 13.20
CA SER A 108 -0.82 8.94 12.90
C SER A 108 0.01 9.00 11.63
N ILE A 109 1.00 8.11 11.56
CA ILE A 109 1.76 7.80 10.35
C ILE A 109 1.34 6.40 9.85
N SER A 110 0.04 6.21 9.66
CA SER A 110 -0.53 4.93 9.21
C SER A 110 -0.03 4.52 7.82
N CYS A 111 0.20 5.49 6.94
CA CYS A 111 0.83 5.31 5.63
C CYS A 111 1.73 6.48 5.25
N PHE A 112 2.58 6.30 4.25
CA PHE A 112 3.41 7.37 3.67
C PHE A 112 3.36 7.34 2.13
N PHE A 113 3.66 8.50 1.54
CA PHE A 113 3.67 8.69 0.09
C PHE A 113 4.90 8.03 -0.55
N CYS A 114 4.67 7.25 -1.59
CA CYS A 114 5.71 6.52 -2.34
C CYS A 114 5.91 7.05 -3.76
N GLY A 115 5.26 8.16 -4.13
CA GLY A 115 5.43 8.82 -5.42
C GLY A 115 4.13 8.94 -6.20
N ARG A 116 4.22 9.61 -7.34
CA ARG A 116 3.09 9.91 -8.23
C ARG A 116 3.57 9.92 -9.68
N PHE A 117 2.72 9.46 -10.59
CA PHE A 117 3.03 9.40 -12.02
C PHE A 117 1.76 9.54 -12.87
N SER A 118 1.92 9.94 -14.14
CA SER A 118 0.80 10.15 -15.06
C SER A 118 0.59 8.93 -15.96
N ILE A 119 -0.58 8.30 -15.90
CA ILE A 119 -0.97 7.18 -16.78
C ILE A 119 -1.69 7.64 -18.05
N SER A 120 -2.09 8.91 -18.12
CA SER A 120 -2.62 9.56 -19.31
C SER A 120 -2.54 11.08 -19.13
N PRO A 121 -2.77 11.90 -20.17
CA PRO A 121 -2.75 13.36 -20.04
C PRO A 121 -3.75 13.94 -19.03
N SER A 122 -4.77 13.17 -18.65
CA SER A 122 -5.82 13.59 -17.72
C SER A 122 -5.89 12.72 -16.46
N HIS A 123 -4.95 11.80 -16.25
CA HIS A 123 -5.01 10.88 -15.10
C HIS A 123 -3.65 10.73 -14.43
N GLU A 124 -3.63 11.01 -13.13
CA GLU A 124 -2.49 10.79 -12.26
C GLU A 124 -2.78 9.72 -11.22
N VAL A 125 -1.75 8.97 -10.87
CA VAL A 125 -1.80 7.93 -9.85
C VAL A 125 -0.79 8.29 -8.76
N SER A 126 -1.29 8.50 -7.54
CA SER A 126 -0.47 8.68 -6.34
C SER A 126 -0.40 7.37 -5.56
N ILE A 127 0.78 7.01 -5.05
CA ILE A 127 1.05 5.74 -4.36
C ILE A 127 1.24 5.99 -2.87
N PHE A 128 0.59 5.20 -2.03
CA PHE A 128 0.76 5.21 -0.57
C PHE A 128 1.00 3.81 -0.04
N ARG A 129 1.96 3.67 0.88
CA ARG A 129 2.31 2.42 1.56
C ARG A 129 1.88 2.47 3.01
N TYR A 130 1.11 1.47 3.45
CA TYR A 130 0.74 1.33 4.85
C TYR A 130 1.88 0.70 5.65
N CYS A 131 2.20 1.30 6.80
CA CYS A 131 3.29 0.85 7.68
C CYS A 131 2.86 -0.30 8.60
N ALA A 132 1.57 -0.40 8.91
CA ALA A 132 1.00 -1.46 9.73
C ALA A 132 -0.28 -2.01 9.07
N PRO A 133 -0.71 -3.25 9.42
CA PRO A 133 -1.97 -3.80 8.93
C PRO A 133 -3.16 -2.92 9.35
N ALA A 134 -3.64 -2.07 8.46
CA ALA A 134 -4.85 -1.28 8.67
C ALA A 134 -6.05 -2.10 8.20
N ALA A 135 -7.03 -2.33 9.09
CA ALA A 135 -8.19 -3.14 8.75
C ALA A 135 -8.97 -2.52 7.57
N TYR A 136 -9.50 -3.36 6.70
CA TYR A 136 -10.49 -2.97 5.70
C TYR A 136 -11.83 -3.57 6.12
N THR A 137 -12.75 -2.71 6.55
CA THR A 137 -14.07 -3.08 7.05
C THR A 137 -15.03 -3.35 5.90
N ALA A 138 -14.89 -4.50 5.24
CA ALA A 138 -15.80 -4.94 4.19
C ALA A 138 -17.07 -5.57 4.75
N SER A 139 -18.22 -5.28 4.14
CA SER A 139 -19.48 -5.96 4.48
C SER A 139 -19.56 -7.35 3.82
N ARG A 140 -18.98 -7.49 2.63
CA ARG A 140 -18.88 -8.73 1.85
C ARG A 140 -17.65 -9.56 2.22
N PHE A 141 -17.67 -10.84 1.87
CA PHE A 141 -16.52 -11.73 2.07
C PHE A 141 -15.43 -11.53 1.02
N PRO A 142 -14.14 -11.67 1.38
CA PRO A 142 -13.60 -11.85 2.74
C PRO A 142 -13.74 -10.62 3.67
N ARG A 143 -14.10 -10.87 4.94
CA ARG A 143 -14.36 -9.84 5.98
C ARG A 143 -13.11 -9.37 6.74
N TYR A 144 -11.97 -10.06 6.58
CA TYR A 144 -10.71 -9.81 7.32
C TYR A 144 -9.59 -9.43 6.37
N LEU A 145 -9.78 -8.31 5.70
CA LEU A 145 -8.79 -7.72 4.80
C LEU A 145 -7.99 -6.65 5.53
N TYR A 146 -6.70 -6.57 5.24
CA TYR A 146 -5.81 -5.52 5.74
C TYR A 146 -5.19 -4.78 4.58
N LYS A 147 -5.29 -3.45 4.58
CA LYS A 147 -4.70 -2.58 3.57
C LYS A 147 -3.18 -2.63 3.68
N LYS A 148 -2.53 -2.73 2.52
CA LYS A 148 -1.07 -2.69 2.38
C LYS A 148 -0.60 -1.57 1.48
N MET A 149 -1.32 -1.31 0.40
CA MET A 149 -1.10 -0.15 -0.45
C MET A 149 -2.42 0.51 -0.81
N ARG A 150 -2.36 1.82 -1.02
CA ARG A 150 -3.45 2.63 -1.57
C ARG A 150 -2.91 3.38 -2.79
N TRP A 151 -3.71 3.41 -3.84
CA TRP A 151 -3.49 4.29 -4.98
C TRP A 151 -4.66 5.23 -5.14
N ASN A 152 -4.36 6.51 -5.30
CA ASN A 152 -5.36 7.52 -5.59
C ASN A 152 -5.28 7.83 -7.08
N LEU A 153 -6.37 7.59 -7.81
CA LEU A 153 -6.53 7.99 -9.20
C LEU A 153 -7.26 9.32 -9.23
N GLU A 154 -6.55 10.34 -9.71
CA GLU A 154 -7.05 11.71 -9.84
C GLU A 154 -7.24 12.02 -11.33
N THR A 155 -8.45 12.47 -11.69
CA THR A 155 -8.72 12.98 -13.04
C THR A 155 -8.42 14.48 -13.09
N ILE A 156 -7.40 14.88 -13.86
CA ILE A 156 -7.07 16.29 -14.08
C ILE A 156 -8.12 16.90 -15.02
N PRO A 157 -8.84 17.96 -14.62
CA PRO A 157 -9.85 18.59 -15.45
C PRO A 157 -9.22 19.26 -16.68
N GLY A 158 -9.79 19.00 -17.85
CA GLY A 158 -9.38 19.64 -19.10
C GLY A 158 -9.73 21.14 -19.16
N PRO A 159 -9.12 21.91 -20.08
CA PRO A 159 -9.28 23.36 -20.18
C PRO A 159 -10.71 23.84 -20.50
N SER A 160 -11.62 22.93 -20.88
CA SER A 160 -13.00 23.23 -21.27
C SER A 160 -14.05 22.95 -20.17
N GLY A 161 -13.62 22.81 -18.92
CA GLY A 161 -14.43 23.07 -17.71
C GLY A 161 -15.87 22.55 -17.72
N ARG A 162 -16.04 21.25 -17.42
CA ARG A 162 -17.25 20.64 -16.81
C ARG A 162 -16.98 19.21 -16.32
N GLY A 163 -15.74 18.91 -15.94
CA GLY A 163 -15.36 17.62 -15.38
C GLY A 163 -15.46 17.66 -13.87
N GLN A 164 -16.32 16.82 -13.30
CA GLN A 164 -16.36 16.55 -11.87
C GLN A 164 -14.98 15.98 -11.46
N ASP A 165 -14.33 16.53 -10.45
CA ASP A 165 -13.10 15.96 -9.88
C ASP A 165 -13.42 14.54 -9.43
N SER A 166 -13.07 13.58 -10.29
CA SER A 166 -13.28 12.17 -10.03
C SER A 166 -12.05 11.66 -9.31
N HIS A 167 -12.21 11.37 -8.03
CA HIS A 167 -11.20 10.74 -7.19
C HIS A 167 -11.63 9.31 -6.90
N VAL A 168 -10.81 8.34 -7.30
CA VAL A 168 -11.05 6.92 -7.05
C VAL A 168 -9.88 6.34 -6.28
N GLU A 169 -10.16 5.70 -5.15
CA GLU A 169 -9.14 4.99 -4.36
C GLU A 169 -9.14 3.51 -4.70
N TYR A 170 -7.95 2.97 -4.96
CA TYR A 170 -7.70 1.55 -5.11
C TYR A 170 -6.87 1.06 -3.93
N PHE A 171 -7.18 -0.14 -3.43
CA PHE A 171 -6.45 -0.72 -2.31
C PHE A 171 -5.92 -2.09 -2.68
N PHE A 172 -4.68 -2.36 -2.30
CA PHE A 172 -4.16 -3.73 -2.23
C PHE A 172 -4.33 -4.21 -0.80
N CYS A 173 -5.09 -5.29 -0.64
CA CYS A 173 -5.43 -5.86 0.64
C CYS A 173 -4.94 -7.31 0.76
N CYS A 174 -4.41 -7.66 1.91
CA CYS A 174 -4.10 -9.04 2.28
C CYS A 174 -5.21 -9.59 3.18
N SER A 175 -5.65 -10.82 2.94
CA SER A 175 -6.47 -11.53 3.93
C SER A 175 -5.57 -12.07 5.03
N ALA A 176 -5.92 -11.85 6.30
CA ALA A 176 -5.33 -12.70 7.33
C ALA A 176 -5.76 -14.13 7.05
N ILE A 177 -4.80 -15.02 6.82
CA ILE A 177 -5.07 -16.46 6.92
C ILE A 177 -5.36 -16.69 8.39
N THR A 178 -6.63 -16.57 8.80
CA THR A 178 -7.08 -17.22 10.00
C THR A 178 -6.80 -18.70 9.77
N SER A 179 -5.75 -19.21 10.43
CA SER A 179 -5.69 -20.63 10.71
C SER A 179 -7.00 -20.97 11.41
N HIS A 180 -7.94 -21.53 10.65
CA HIS A 180 -9.13 -22.11 11.24
C HIS A 180 -8.60 -23.25 12.12
N SER A 181 -8.45 -22.96 13.42
CA SER A 181 -8.48 -24.00 14.43
C SER A 181 -9.83 -24.69 14.26
N ARG A 182 -9.76 -25.86 13.67
CA ARG A 182 -10.86 -26.78 13.55
C ARG A 182 -11.13 -27.30 14.96
N GLY A 183 -12.11 -26.70 15.63
CA GLY A 183 -12.63 -27.15 16.92
C GLY A 183 -14.06 -26.68 17.09
N GLY A 184 -15.02 -27.56 16.81
CA GLY A 184 -16.32 -27.51 17.50
C GLY A 184 -16.07 -27.67 19.00
N THR A 185 -16.90 -27.18 19.92
CA THR A 185 -18.36 -27.09 19.95
C THR A 185 -18.76 -26.08 21.07
N PRO A 186 -20.06 -25.78 21.31
CA PRO A 186 -20.54 -24.51 21.85
C PRO A 186 -20.78 -24.51 23.38
N GLU A 187 -21.27 -23.36 23.87
CA GLU A 187 -21.97 -23.09 25.15
C GLU A 187 -21.22 -22.23 26.17
N GLY A 188 -21.92 -21.19 26.65
CA GLY A 188 -21.52 -20.34 27.77
C GLY A 188 -22.16 -18.96 27.72
N LEU A 189 -23.39 -18.84 28.22
CA LEU A 189 -24.03 -17.54 28.52
C LEU A 189 -23.14 -16.72 29.46
N SER A 190 -22.92 -15.43 29.18
CA SER A 190 -22.44 -14.47 30.18
C SER A 190 -22.95 -13.06 29.90
N VAL A 191 -23.50 -12.45 30.95
CA VAL A 191 -24.19 -11.14 31.00
C VAL A 191 -23.19 -9.99 30.88
N PRO A 192 -23.52 -8.84 30.25
CA PRO A 192 -22.61 -7.72 30.15
C PRO A 192 -22.52 -6.90 31.45
N ALA A 193 -21.28 -6.61 31.86
CA ALA A 193 -20.93 -5.65 32.91
C ALA A 193 -21.03 -4.19 32.38
N PRO A 194 -21.15 -3.17 33.24
CA PRO A 194 -21.56 -1.82 32.85
C PRO A 194 -20.49 -1.07 32.06
N ALA A 195 -20.95 -0.26 31.10
CA ALA A 195 -20.13 0.44 30.12
C ALA A 195 -19.24 1.56 30.75
N PRO A 196 -17.96 1.66 30.35
CA PRO A 196 -17.15 2.88 30.52
C PRO A 196 -17.53 3.99 29.49
N PRO A 197 -17.17 5.27 29.74
CA PRO A 197 -17.73 6.46 29.08
C PRO A 197 -17.39 6.57 27.57
N PRO A 198 -18.07 7.47 26.82
CA PRO A 198 -18.08 7.41 25.36
C PRO A 198 -16.69 7.79 24.81
N ARG A 199 -16.00 6.79 24.28
CA ARG A 199 -14.90 7.02 23.35
C ARG A 199 -15.52 7.22 21.98
N ILE A 200 -15.36 8.41 21.41
CA ILE A 200 -15.58 8.64 19.98
C ILE A 200 -14.46 7.86 19.26
N LEU A 201 -14.63 6.55 19.17
CA LEU A 201 -14.05 5.75 18.11
C LEU A 201 -14.96 6.06 16.93
N CYS A 202 -14.55 6.93 16.02
CA CYS A 202 -15.21 6.97 14.72
C CYS A 202 -15.01 5.57 14.12
N PRO A 203 -16.07 4.74 13.98
CA PRO A 203 -15.90 3.46 13.31
C PRO A 203 -15.45 3.78 11.88
N GLN A 204 -14.38 3.11 11.42
CA GLN A 204 -14.01 3.16 10.02
C GLN A 204 -15.25 2.80 9.20
N PRO A 205 -15.71 3.68 8.29
CA PRO A 205 -16.98 3.47 7.61
C PRO A 205 -16.95 2.13 6.88
N PRO A 206 -17.95 1.24 7.10
CA PRO A 206 -18.02 -0.01 6.37
C PRO A 206 -18.24 0.29 4.89
N GLY A 207 -17.34 -0.21 4.04
CA GLY A 207 -17.36 0.01 2.60
C GLY A 207 -17.38 -1.32 1.85
N ASP A 208 -18.21 -1.42 0.82
CA ASP A 208 -18.10 -2.53 -0.14
C ASP A 208 -17.02 -2.23 -1.18
N TYR A 209 -16.34 -3.28 -1.64
CA TYR A 209 -15.29 -3.20 -2.65
C TYR A 209 -15.65 -4.03 -3.86
N GLN A 210 -15.13 -3.62 -5.02
CA GLN A 210 -15.12 -4.44 -6.23
C GLN A 210 -13.75 -5.12 -6.32
N GLN A 211 -13.72 -6.45 -6.26
CA GLN A 211 -12.49 -7.20 -6.46
C GLN A 211 -12.06 -7.12 -7.93
N LEU A 212 -10.86 -6.57 -8.17
CA LEU A 212 -10.31 -6.46 -9.53
C LEU A 212 -9.39 -7.64 -9.88
N LEU A 213 -8.57 -8.09 -8.93
CA LEU A 213 -7.57 -9.14 -9.13
C LEU A 213 -7.32 -9.89 -7.82
N THR A 214 -6.97 -11.18 -7.92
CA THR A 214 -6.39 -11.98 -6.83
C THR A 214 -4.95 -12.32 -7.19
N ILE A 215 -4.01 -11.94 -6.34
CA ILE A 215 -2.58 -12.24 -6.47
C ILE A 215 -2.26 -13.30 -5.43
N GLY A 216 -1.63 -14.40 -5.83
CA GLY A 216 -1.47 -15.69 -5.12
C GLY A 216 -1.34 -15.69 -3.59
N PHE A 217 -0.30 -16.33 -3.06
CA PHE A 217 -0.12 -16.49 -1.60
C PHE A 217 0.95 -15.57 -1.02
N GLU A 218 1.88 -15.08 -1.85
CA GLU A 218 2.97 -14.21 -1.43
C GLU A 218 2.61 -12.74 -1.65
N GLU A 219 2.96 -11.88 -0.69
CA GLU A 219 2.78 -10.44 -0.81
C GLU A 219 3.64 -9.90 -1.97
N PRO A 220 3.05 -9.30 -3.02
CA PRO A 220 3.81 -8.77 -4.14
C PRO A 220 4.66 -7.59 -3.71
N SER A 221 5.77 -7.36 -4.42
CA SER A 221 6.51 -6.11 -4.27
C SER A 221 5.63 -4.92 -4.64
N HIS A 222 5.97 -3.73 -4.12
CA HIS A 222 5.24 -2.51 -4.49
C HIS A 222 5.29 -2.27 -6.00
N ILE A 223 6.40 -2.66 -6.64
CA ILE A 223 6.61 -2.52 -8.08
C ILE A 223 5.57 -3.37 -8.81
N LEU A 224 5.50 -4.65 -8.49
CA LEU A 224 4.60 -5.59 -9.14
C LEU A 224 3.13 -5.20 -8.92
N ALA A 225 2.76 -4.85 -7.69
CA ALA A 225 1.38 -4.48 -7.39
C ALA A 225 0.94 -3.21 -8.15
N THR A 226 1.83 -2.21 -8.23
CA THR A 226 1.55 -0.98 -8.99
C THR A 226 1.50 -1.26 -10.49
N ASP A 227 2.41 -2.07 -11.02
CA ASP A 227 2.44 -2.43 -12.44
C ASP A 227 1.15 -3.20 -12.84
N LEU A 228 0.65 -4.09 -11.98
CA LEU A 228 -0.64 -4.79 -12.18
C LEU A 228 -1.83 -3.83 -12.17
N LEU A 229 -1.87 -2.86 -11.24
CA LEU A 229 -2.92 -1.84 -11.23
C LEU A 229 -2.90 -1.02 -12.52
N VAL A 230 -1.71 -0.58 -12.97
CA VAL A 230 -1.56 0.18 -14.21
C VAL A 230 -2.05 -0.62 -15.41
N GLN A 231 -1.76 -1.92 -15.49
CA GLN A 231 -2.28 -2.79 -16.55
C GLN A 231 -3.83 -2.87 -16.56
N ILE A 232 -4.45 -2.90 -15.37
CA ILE A 232 -5.91 -2.89 -15.24
C ILE A 232 -6.48 -1.54 -15.72
N LEU A 233 -5.90 -0.43 -15.24
CA LEU A 233 -6.38 0.93 -15.55
C LEU A 233 -6.20 1.29 -17.04
N THR A 234 -5.16 0.77 -17.68
CA THR A 234 -4.87 1.01 -19.10
C THR A 234 -5.54 0.00 -20.03
N GLY A 235 -6.32 -0.94 -19.49
CA GLY A 235 -7.01 -1.97 -20.28
C GLY A 235 -6.09 -3.00 -20.93
N GLN A 236 -4.83 -3.10 -20.48
CA GLN A 236 -3.89 -4.12 -20.96
C GLN A 236 -4.10 -5.49 -20.29
N ALA A 237 -4.90 -5.56 -19.23
CA ALA A 237 -5.44 -6.80 -18.70
C ALA A 237 -6.63 -7.26 -19.57
N GLY A 238 -6.40 -8.22 -20.48
CA GLY A 238 -7.51 -8.93 -21.13
C GLY A 238 -8.43 -9.57 -20.07
N PRO A 239 -9.74 -9.68 -20.31
CA PRO A 239 -10.66 -10.22 -19.32
C PRO A 239 -10.22 -11.66 -18.99
N ALA A 240 -9.79 -11.89 -17.75
CA ALA A 240 -9.64 -13.23 -17.21
C ALA A 240 -11.05 -13.85 -17.21
N ARG A 241 -11.33 -14.62 -18.28
CA ARG A 241 -12.55 -15.41 -18.41
C ARG A 241 -12.70 -16.22 -17.13
N PRO A 242 -13.84 -16.12 -16.41
CA PRO A 242 -14.05 -16.94 -15.23
C PRO A 242 -13.90 -18.42 -15.64
N PRO A 243 -13.32 -19.28 -14.80
CA PRO A 243 -13.25 -20.71 -15.08
C PRO A 243 -14.68 -21.17 -15.33
N SER A 244 -14.96 -21.53 -16.59
CA SER A 244 -16.25 -22.10 -16.96
C SER A 244 -16.44 -23.33 -16.08
N THR A 245 -17.55 -23.35 -15.34
CA THR A 245 -18.11 -24.51 -14.68
C THR A 245 -18.51 -25.54 -15.73
N ALA A 246 -17.51 -26.17 -16.37
CA ALA A 246 -17.70 -27.42 -17.06
C ALA A 246 -17.60 -28.51 -15.98
N GLY A 247 -18.77 -28.97 -15.54
CA GLY A 247 -18.87 -30.14 -14.67
C GLY A 247 -18.24 -31.38 -15.33
N PRO A 248 -17.85 -32.39 -14.55
CA PRO A 248 -17.19 -33.57 -15.07
C PRO A 248 -18.16 -34.35 -15.98
N ALA A 249 -17.81 -34.47 -17.26
CA ALA A 249 -18.45 -35.40 -18.17
C ALA A 249 -18.14 -36.82 -17.68
N ALA A 250 -19.19 -37.48 -17.17
CA ALA A 250 -19.18 -38.85 -16.74
C ALA A 250 -18.76 -39.78 -17.88
N TRP A 251 -17.83 -40.69 -17.58
CA TRP A 251 -17.61 -41.90 -18.34
C TRP A 251 -18.91 -42.69 -18.44
N ALA A 252 -19.37 -42.91 -19.67
CA ALA A 252 -20.38 -43.92 -19.99
C ALA A 252 -19.76 -44.94 -20.96
N ALA A 253 -19.92 -46.19 -20.58
CA ALA A 253 -19.33 -47.38 -21.16
C ALA A 253 -19.71 -47.62 -22.63
N GLN A 254 -18.79 -48.22 -23.38
CA GLN A 254 -19.13 -49.03 -24.55
C GLN A 254 -18.67 -50.46 -24.28
N GLY A 255 -19.65 -51.31 -24.01
CA GLY A 255 -19.57 -52.75 -24.13
C GLY A 255 -20.76 -53.21 -24.96
N SER A 256 -20.50 -53.69 -26.16
CA SER A 256 -21.23 -54.72 -26.92
C SER A 256 -20.42 -55.05 -28.16
#